data_AF-A0A1S1LUL9-F1
#
_entry.id   AF-A0A1S1LUL9-F1
#
_cell.length_a   1.000
_cell.length_b   1.000
_cell.length_c   1.000
_cell.angle_alpha   90.00
_cell.angle_beta   90.00
_cell.angle_gamma   90.00
#
_symmetry.space_group_name_H-M   'P 1'
#
loop_
_entity.id
_entity.type
_entity.pdbx_description
1 polymer ?
#
loop_
_entity_poly.entity_id
_entity_poly.type
_entity_poly.pdbx_seq_one_letter_code
_entity_poly.pdbx_strand_id
1 'polypeptide(L)'
;MAGAEISARRRASDRVLAKTAERRKKQERIESAMQSFFLLEDEAASDRAELKDALEKLAGLEKLRERVSELQERESGRVLEQAGQVKVLLEEGQTQGDMIELLEISRGELRKLLDALPQQAPPKKTEAPPAPAAPVDPGVVEEPTEAAPVAS
;
A
#
# COMPACT_ATOMS: atom_id res chain seq x y z
N MET A 1 27.87 -74.90 -38.23
CA MET A 1 26.64 -74.06 -38.28
C MET A 1 26.04 -73.80 -36.88
N ALA A 2 25.82 -74.81 -36.04
CA ALA A 2 25.13 -74.65 -34.74
C ALA A 2 25.76 -73.66 -33.73
N GLY A 3 27.09 -73.56 -33.64
CA GLY A 3 27.76 -72.65 -32.68
C GLY A 3 27.56 -71.15 -32.97
N ALA A 4 27.42 -70.77 -34.24
CA ALA A 4 27.17 -69.38 -34.64
C ALA A 4 25.75 -68.94 -34.24
N GLU A 5 24.79 -69.84 -34.34
CA GLU A 5 23.39 -69.59 -34.00
C GLU A 5 23.18 -69.43 -32.48
N ILE A 6 23.83 -70.28 -31.68
CA ILE A 6 23.83 -70.17 -30.21
C ILE A 6 24.44 -68.82 -29.78
N SER A 7 25.54 -68.41 -30.42
CA SER A 7 26.21 -67.13 -30.15
C SER A 7 25.37 -65.93 -30.58
N ALA A 8 24.58 -66.04 -31.66
CA ALA A 8 23.66 -65.00 -32.08
C ALA A 8 22.47 -64.85 -31.11
N ARG A 9 21.90 -65.97 -30.64
CA ARG A 9 20.82 -65.99 -29.65
C ARG A 9 21.24 -65.41 -28.32
N ARG A 10 22.45 -65.73 -27.84
CA ARG A 10 23.01 -65.14 -26.60
C ARG A 10 23.13 -63.62 -26.70
N ARG A 11 23.73 -63.11 -27.78
CA ARG A 11 23.84 -61.67 -28.04
C ARG A 11 22.49 -60.96 -28.21
N ALA A 12 21.46 -61.66 -28.68
CA ALA A 12 20.10 -61.11 -28.74
C ALA A 12 19.48 -61.02 -27.34
N SER A 13 19.63 -62.07 -26.52
CA SER A 13 19.18 -62.10 -25.13
C SER A 13 19.85 -61.01 -24.29
N ASP A 14 21.18 -60.86 -24.39
CA ASP A 14 21.94 -59.84 -23.68
C ASP A 14 21.47 -58.42 -24.03
N ARG A 15 21.13 -58.18 -25.31
CA ARG A 15 20.58 -56.89 -25.77
C ARG A 15 19.18 -56.61 -25.20
N VAL A 16 18.35 -57.62 -25.04
CA VAL A 16 17.02 -57.47 -24.41
C VAL A 16 17.20 -57.14 -22.93
N LEU A 17 18.06 -57.88 -22.23
CA LEU A 17 18.36 -57.63 -20.81
C LEU A 17 18.91 -56.22 -20.58
N ALA A 18 19.86 -55.77 -21.42
CA ALA A 18 20.39 -54.41 -21.36
C ALA A 18 19.29 -53.34 -21.54
N LYS A 19 18.43 -53.49 -22.56
CA LYS A 19 17.30 -52.58 -22.78
C LYS A 19 16.30 -52.58 -21.62
N THR A 20 16.03 -53.74 -21.01
CA THR A 20 15.15 -53.81 -19.83
C THR A 20 15.76 -53.12 -18.61
N ALA A 21 17.07 -53.27 -18.39
CA ALA A 21 17.78 -52.59 -17.32
C ALA A 21 17.81 -51.07 -17.52
N GLU A 22 18.01 -50.59 -18.74
CA GLU A 22 17.93 -49.15 -19.07
C GLU A 22 16.52 -48.60 -18.85
N ARG A 23 15.47 -49.32 -19.29
CA ARG A 23 14.08 -48.93 -19.04
C ARG A 23 13.78 -48.84 -17.55
N ARG A 24 14.25 -49.81 -16.76
CA ARG A 24 14.07 -49.81 -15.30
C ARG A 24 14.76 -48.59 -14.66
N LYS A 25 16.02 -48.32 -15.02
CA LYS A 25 16.74 -47.12 -14.53
C LYS A 25 16.03 -45.82 -14.92
N LYS A 26 15.47 -45.75 -16.13
CA LYS A 26 14.68 -44.59 -16.58
C LYS A 26 13.41 -44.44 -15.76
N GLN A 27 12.71 -45.54 -15.49
CA GLN A 27 11.51 -45.54 -14.66
C GLN A 27 11.80 -45.10 -13.23
N GLU A 28 12.86 -45.64 -12.59
CA GLU A 28 13.29 -45.23 -11.25
C GLU A 28 13.62 -43.73 -11.18
N ARG A 29 14.25 -43.16 -12.21
CA ARG A 29 14.50 -41.71 -12.30
C ARG A 29 13.21 -40.90 -12.43
N ILE A 30 12.23 -41.37 -13.20
CA ILE A 30 10.94 -40.70 -13.34
C ILE A 30 10.19 -40.72 -12.02
N GLU A 31 10.13 -41.88 -11.35
CA GLU A 31 9.48 -42.03 -10.04
C GLU A 31 10.14 -41.13 -8.99
N SER A 32 11.47 -41.08 -8.96
CA SER A 32 12.21 -40.18 -8.06
C SER A 32 11.94 -38.70 -8.37
N ALA A 33 11.91 -38.31 -9.66
CA ALA A 33 11.58 -36.94 -10.05
C ALA A 33 10.14 -36.56 -9.66
N MET A 34 9.18 -37.47 -9.83
CA MET A 34 7.79 -37.24 -9.41
C MET A 34 7.68 -37.06 -7.90
N GLN A 35 8.37 -37.89 -7.10
CA GLN A 35 8.40 -37.73 -5.65
C GLN A 35 8.97 -36.37 -5.24
N SER A 36 10.08 -35.94 -5.87
CA SER A 36 10.64 -34.62 -5.59
C SER A 36 9.71 -33.48 -5.99
N PHE A 37 8.97 -33.64 -7.09
CA PHE A 37 8.01 -32.65 -7.56
C PHE A 37 6.86 -32.49 -6.56
N PHE A 38 6.30 -33.58 -6.05
CA PHE A 38 5.23 -33.51 -5.06
C PHE A 38 5.68 -32.86 -3.75
N LEU A 39 6.89 -33.19 -3.27
CA LEU A 39 7.45 -32.52 -2.08
C LEU A 39 7.59 -31.01 -2.29
N LEU A 40 8.09 -30.59 -3.46
CA LEU A 40 8.20 -29.17 -3.82
C LEU A 40 6.83 -28.50 -3.94
N GLU A 41 5.82 -29.19 -4.47
CA GLU A 41 4.46 -28.65 -4.53
C GLU A 41 3.85 -28.46 -3.15
N ASP A 42 4.09 -29.39 -2.23
CA ASP A 42 3.64 -29.32 -0.83
C ASP A 42 4.33 -28.18 -0.08
N GLU A 43 5.65 -28.04 -0.23
CA GLU A 43 6.42 -26.92 0.32
C GLU A 43 5.89 -25.58 -0.24
N ALA A 44 5.73 -25.48 -1.55
CA ALA A 44 5.17 -24.28 -2.18
C ALA A 44 3.72 -24.01 -1.74
N ALA A 45 2.94 -25.04 -1.41
CA ALA A 45 1.60 -24.87 -0.87
C ALA A 45 1.63 -24.33 0.56
N SER A 46 2.56 -24.83 1.39
CA SER A 46 2.82 -24.32 2.74
C SER A 46 3.24 -22.85 2.70
N ASP A 47 4.23 -22.51 1.87
CA ASP A 47 4.72 -21.13 1.71
C ASP A 47 3.59 -20.17 1.28
N ARG A 48 2.73 -20.61 0.34
CA ARG A 48 1.56 -19.81 -0.09
C ARG A 48 0.55 -19.61 1.04
N ALA A 49 0.37 -20.59 1.93
CA ALA A 49 -0.53 -20.46 3.07
C ALA A 49 0.04 -19.47 4.10
N GLU A 50 1.33 -19.56 4.41
CA GLU A 50 2.02 -18.61 5.29
C GLU A 50 1.98 -17.18 4.74
N LEU A 51 2.20 -17.01 3.44
CA LEU A 51 2.11 -15.70 2.79
C LEU A 51 0.71 -15.10 2.90
N LYS A 52 -0.35 -15.91 2.72
CA LYS A 52 -1.73 -15.44 2.85
C LYS A 52 -2.02 -14.98 4.29
N ASP A 53 -1.63 -15.75 5.29
CA ASP A 53 -1.79 -15.38 6.70
C ASP A 53 -1.03 -14.08 7.03
N ALA A 54 0.20 -13.92 6.51
CA ALA A 54 0.96 -12.68 6.66
C ALA A 54 0.26 -11.46 6.02
N LEU A 55 -0.32 -11.63 4.83
CA LEU A 55 -1.07 -10.57 4.15
C LEU A 55 -2.35 -10.18 4.92
N GLU A 56 -3.07 -11.15 5.46
CA GLU A 56 -4.25 -10.88 6.29
C GLU A 56 -3.89 -10.09 7.56
N LYS A 57 -2.78 -10.45 8.21
CA LYS A 57 -2.24 -9.72 9.36
C LYS A 57 -1.86 -8.28 9.01
N LEU A 58 -1.20 -8.07 7.87
CA LEU A 58 -0.86 -6.72 7.39
C LEU A 58 -2.11 -5.87 7.13
N ALA A 59 -3.13 -6.41 6.47
CA ALA A 59 -4.39 -5.72 6.26
C ALA A 59 -5.08 -5.34 7.60
N GLY A 60 -4.95 -6.19 8.62
CA GLY A 60 -5.41 -5.89 9.97
C GLY A 60 -4.67 -4.71 10.61
N LEU A 61 -3.34 -4.64 10.43
CA LEU A 61 -2.51 -3.54 10.92
C LEU A 61 -2.79 -2.22 10.21
N GLU A 62 -3.05 -2.24 8.91
CA GLU A 62 -3.44 -1.04 8.15
C GLU A 62 -4.73 -0.43 8.68
N LYS A 63 -5.76 -1.25 8.91
CA LYS A 63 -7.02 -0.80 9.53
C LYS A 63 -6.81 -0.23 10.93
N LEU A 64 -5.91 -0.82 11.72
CA LEU A 64 -5.59 -0.31 13.05
C LEU A 64 -4.89 1.06 12.95
N ARG A 65 -3.96 1.20 12.00
CA ARG A 65 -3.27 2.46 11.72
C ARG A 65 -4.24 3.56 11.31
N GLU A 66 -5.20 3.26 10.44
CA GLU A 66 -6.26 4.20 10.04
C GLU A 66 -7.08 4.65 11.25
N ARG A 67 -7.53 3.72 12.09
CA ARG A 67 -8.27 4.05 13.32
C ARG A 67 -7.47 4.91 14.29
N VAL A 68 -6.17 4.63 14.45
CA VAL A 68 -5.29 5.47 15.27
C VAL A 68 -5.19 6.87 14.68
N SER A 69 -5.06 7.00 13.35
CA SER A 69 -5.06 8.29 12.67
C SER A 69 -6.37 9.06 12.90
N GLU A 70 -7.52 8.42 12.74
CA GLU A 70 -8.83 9.03 12.98
C GLU A 70 -9.00 9.48 14.45
N LEU A 71 -8.56 8.65 15.40
CA LEU A 71 -8.62 8.98 16.82
C LEU A 71 -7.70 10.17 17.14
N GLN A 72 -6.50 10.19 16.57
CA GLN A 72 -5.55 11.28 16.73
C GLN A 72 -6.05 12.58 16.11
N GLU A 73 -6.69 12.54 14.94
CA GLU A 73 -7.32 13.70 14.31
C GLU A 73 -8.48 14.23 15.17
N ARG A 74 -9.34 13.34 15.68
CA ARG A 74 -10.43 13.73 16.60
C ARG A 74 -9.90 14.33 17.89
N GLU A 75 -8.85 13.76 18.46
CA GLU A 75 -8.20 14.29 19.66
C GLU A 75 -7.59 15.67 19.38
N SER A 76 -6.87 15.82 18.26
CA SER A 76 -6.28 17.10 17.84
C SER A 76 -7.35 18.18 17.63
N GLY A 77 -8.48 17.82 17.01
CA GLY A 77 -9.63 18.72 16.83
C GLY A 77 -10.20 19.19 18.17
N ARG A 78 -10.43 18.28 19.12
CA ARG A 78 -10.92 18.62 20.47
C ARG A 78 -9.95 19.53 21.22
N VAL A 79 -8.65 19.24 21.15
CA VAL A 79 -7.61 20.07 21.77
C VAL A 79 -7.60 21.48 21.18
N LEU A 80 -7.76 21.62 19.86
CA LEU A 80 -7.84 22.93 19.20
C LEU A 80 -9.12 23.68 19.57
N GLU A 81 -10.25 23.00 19.71
CA GLU A 81 -11.51 23.61 20.18
C GLU A 81 -11.39 24.10 21.62
N GLN A 82 -10.86 23.27 22.52
CA GLN A 82 -10.61 23.62 23.92
C GLN A 82 -9.59 24.75 24.06
N ALA A 83 -8.52 24.74 23.26
CA ALA A 83 -7.58 25.84 23.22
C ALA A 83 -8.28 27.14 22.79
N GLY A 84 -9.21 27.08 21.82
CA GLY A 84 -10.05 28.22 21.45
C GLY A 84 -10.88 28.77 22.61
N GLN A 85 -11.46 27.90 23.42
CA GLN A 85 -12.20 28.32 24.62
C GLN A 85 -11.29 29.01 25.62
N VAL A 86 -10.10 28.44 25.88
CA VAL A 86 -9.07 29.06 26.74
C VAL A 86 -8.66 30.43 26.21
N LYS A 87 -8.53 30.60 24.88
CA LYS A 87 -8.23 31.90 24.27
C LYS A 87 -9.29 32.94 24.59
N VAL A 88 -10.57 32.60 24.45
CA VAL A 88 -11.68 33.51 24.75
C VAL A 88 -11.67 33.91 26.22
N LEU A 89 -11.48 32.95 27.13
CA LEU A 89 -11.41 33.24 28.57
C LEU A 89 -10.22 34.15 28.92
N LEU A 90 -9.08 33.99 28.26
CA LEU A 90 -7.93 34.88 28.39
C LEU A 90 -8.25 36.30 27.89
N GLU A 91 -8.96 36.42 26.76
CA GLU A 91 -9.38 37.71 26.20
C GLU A 91 -10.42 38.42 27.10
N GLU A 92 -11.24 37.65 27.82
CA GLU A 92 -12.15 38.13 28.87
C GLU A 92 -11.44 38.51 30.18
N GLY A 93 -10.12 38.27 30.27
CA GLY A 93 -9.30 38.63 31.43
C GLY A 93 -9.33 37.63 32.58
N GLN A 94 -9.81 36.40 32.36
CA GLN A 94 -9.79 35.33 33.36
C GLN A 94 -8.36 34.93 33.73
N THR A 95 -8.13 34.64 35.01
CA THR A 95 -6.81 34.15 35.45
C THR A 95 -6.66 32.66 35.17
N GLN A 96 -5.42 32.16 35.18
CA GLN A 96 -5.16 30.72 35.01
C GLN A 96 -5.80 29.87 36.12
N GLY A 97 -5.96 30.41 37.33
CA GLY A 97 -6.66 29.73 38.42
C GLY A 97 -8.14 29.57 38.11
N ASP A 98 -8.79 30.66 37.68
CA ASP A 98 -10.21 30.65 37.33
C ASP A 98 -10.49 29.69 36.16
N MET A 99 -9.62 29.65 35.14
CA MET A 99 -9.78 28.72 34.02
C MET A 99 -9.61 27.25 34.41
N ILE A 100 -8.71 26.94 35.35
CA ILE A 100 -8.53 25.58 35.87
C ILE A 100 -9.80 25.11 36.58
N GLU A 101 -10.41 25.98 37.39
CA GLU A 101 -11.64 25.68 38.11
C GLU A 101 -12.85 25.59 37.16
N LEU A 102 -13.01 26.55 36.24
CA LEU A 102 -14.14 26.62 35.30
C LEU A 102 -14.16 25.47 34.29
N LEU A 103 -12.99 25.02 33.83
CA LEU A 103 -12.87 23.93 32.86
C LEU A 103 -12.67 22.56 33.52
N GLU A 104 -12.55 22.52 34.86
CA GLU A 104 -12.28 21.31 35.65
C GLU A 104 -11.06 20.51 35.14
N ILE A 105 -10.03 21.22 34.67
CA ILE A 105 -8.80 20.62 34.12
C ILE A 105 -7.62 20.79 35.07
N SER A 106 -6.61 19.94 34.92
CA SER A 106 -5.34 20.11 35.62
C SER A 106 -4.51 21.26 35.06
N ARG A 107 -3.59 21.80 35.89
CA ARG A 107 -2.60 22.78 35.44
C ARG A 107 -1.75 22.28 34.26
N GLY A 108 -1.48 20.98 34.20
CA GLY A 108 -0.74 20.36 33.11
C GLY A 108 -1.51 20.35 31.80
N GLU A 109 -2.82 20.08 31.85
CA GLU A 109 -3.70 20.15 30.68
C GLU A 109 -3.88 21.58 30.21
N LEU A 110 -4.09 22.54 31.11
CA LEU A 110 -4.14 23.95 30.74
C LEU A 110 -2.86 24.37 30.00
N ARG A 111 -1.68 23.93 30.46
CA ARG A 111 -0.42 24.22 29.77
C ARG A 111 -0.39 23.65 28.35
N LYS A 112 -0.85 22.40 28.15
CA LYS A 112 -0.95 21.80 26.80
C LYS A 112 -1.89 22.58 25.89
N LEU A 113 -3.02 23.04 26.42
CA LEU A 113 -3.98 23.87 25.66
C LEU A 113 -3.38 25.22 25.29
N LEU A 114 -2.66 25.86 26.21
CA LEU A 114 -1.92 27.11 25.95
C LEU A 114 -0.84 26.92 24.87
N ASP A 115 -0.10 25.80 24.91
CA ASP A 115 0.90 25.46 23.91
C ASP A 115 0.28 25.14 22.52
N ALA A 116 -0.99 24.75 22.49
CA ALA A 116 -1.76 24.48 21.27
C ALA A 116 -2.40 25.74 20.66
N LEU A 117 -2.53 26.85 21.41
CA LEU A 117 -3.07 28.12 20.91
C LEU A 117 -2.42 28.66 19.63
N PRO A 118 -1.08 28.61 19.45
CA PRO A 118 -0.44 29.11 18.23
C PRO A 118 -0.82 28.31 16.98
N GLN A 119 -1.33 27.08 17.13
CA GLN A 119 -1.75 26.22 16.02
C GLN A 119 -3.17 26.56 15.52
N GLN A 120 -3.94 27.33 16.30
CA GLN A 120 -5.08 28.07 15.77
C GLN A 120 -4.56 29.25 14.93
N ALA A 121 -4.11 28.97 13.70
CA ALA A 121 -3.92 30.04 12.73
C ALA A 121 -5.22 30.86 12.63
N PRO A 122 -5.14 32.21 12.52
CA PRO A 122 -6.32 33.04 12.49
C PRO A 122 -7.21 32.60 11.32
N PRO A 123 -8.55 32.58 11.47
CA PRO A 123 -9.42 32.41 10.32
C PRO A 123 -9.02 33.47 9.29
N LYS A 124 -8.47 33.04 8.15
CA LYS A 124 -8.37 33.92 6.99
C LYS A 124 -9.78 34.44 6.78
N LYS A 125 -9.97 35.75 6.93
CA LYS A 125 -11.12 36.44 6.36
C LYS A 125 -11.13 36.01 4.90
N THR A 126 -12.04 35.12 4.54
CA THR A 126 -12.39 34.83 3.16
C THR A 126 -12.99 36.13 2.64
N GLU A 127 -12.12 36.98 2.12
CA GLU A 127 -12.51 38.01 1.17
C GLU A 127 -13.27 37.28 0.05
N ALA A 128 -14.50 37.73 -0.18
CA ALA A 128 -15.46 37.08 -1.06
C ALA A 128 -14.82 36.72 -2.41
N PRO A 129 -15.19 35.57 -3.01
CA PRO A 129 -14.72 35.25 -4.35
C PRO A 129 -15.12 36.38 -5.30
N PRO A 130 -14.22 36.87 -6.18
CA PRO A 130 -14.62 37.79 -7.22
C PRO A 130 -15.69 37.11 -8.08
N ALA A 131 -16.78 37.85 -8.34
CA ALA A 131 -17.92 37.36 -9.10
C ALA A 131 -17.48 36.73 -10.45
N PRO A 132 -18.13 35.63 -10.90
CA PRO A 132 -17.76 34.96 -12.13
C PRO A 132 -17.92 35.91 -13.32
N ALA A 133 -16.86 36.03 -14.12
CA ALA A 133 -16.91 36.72 -15.40
C ALA A 133 -17.92 36.01 -16.33
N ALA A 134 -18.71 36.82 -17.04
CA ALA A 134 -19.73 36.40 -17.98
C ALA A 134 -19.20 35.44 -19.07
N PRO A 135 -20.05 34.57 -19.64
CA PRO A 135 -19.63 33.53 -20.59
C PRO A 135 -19.18 34.15 -21.91
N VAL A 136 -17.99 33.78 -22.37
CA VAL A 136 -17.49 34.12 -23.71
C VAL A 136 -17.86 32.98 -24.67
N ASP A 137 -18.63 33.33 -25.70
CA ASP A 137 -19.13 32.44 -26.75
C ASP A 137 -17.99 31.75 -27.54
N PRO A 138 -18.10 30.46 -27.89
CA PRO A 138 -17.10 29.77 -28.70
C PRO A 138 -17.44 29.91 -30.18
N GLY A 139 -16.63 30.68 -30.93
CA GLY A 139 -16.57 30.54 -32.39
C GLY A 139 -16.54 31.86 -33.16
N VAL A 140 -15.33 32.37 -33.39
CA VAL A 140 -15.00 33.11 -34.61
C VAL A 140 -13.59 32.71 -35.03
N VAL A 141 -13.52 31.91 -36.09
CA VAL A 141 -12.31 31.62 -36.86
C VAL A 141 -12.18 32.74 -37.87
N GLU A 142 -11.12 33.54 -37.81
CA GLU A 142 -10.68 34.35 -38.95
C GLU A 142 -9.13 34.36 -39.01
N GLU A 143 -8.57 33.48 -39.85
CA GLU A 143 -7.31 33.75 -40.52
C GLU A 143 -7.51 34.87 -41.55
N PRO A 144 -6.46 35.66 -41.83
CA PRO A 144 -6.20 35.96 -43.22
C PRO A 144 -4.73 35.83 -43.63
N THR A 145 -4.60 35.18 -44.78
CA THR A 145 -3.52 35.09 -45.76
C THR A 145 -2.68 36.35 -46.00
N GLU A 146 -1.36 36.14 -46.00
CA GLU A 146 -0.35 36.49 -47.02
C GLU A 146 -0.30 37.92 -47.62
N ALA A 147 0.83 38.61 -47.41
CA ALA A 147 1.60 39.29 -48.48
C ALA A 147 2.96 39.80 -47.95
N ALA A 148 4.06 39.29 -48.52
CA ALA A 148 5.38 39.94 -48.48
C ALA A 148 5.40 41.19 -49.38
N PRO A 149 6.35 42.14 -49.22
CA PRO A 149 7.56 42.05 -50.06
C PRO A 149 8.90 42.55 -49.47
N VAL A 150 9.95 41.92 -49.99
CA VAL A 150 11.37 42.23 -50.29
C VAL A 150 12.04 43.58 -49.88
N ALA A 151 13.34 43.44 -49.58
CA ALA A 151 14.52 44.35 -49.66
C ALA A 151 14.99 44.93 -48.31
N SER A 152 16.28 44.88 -47.91
CA SER A 152 17.55 44.66 -48.62
C SER A 152 18.49 43.71 -47.90
#